data_AF-A0A2E4G1J7-F1
#
_entry.id   AF-A0A2E4G1J7-F1
#
_cell.length_a   1.000
_cell.length_b   1.000
_cell.length_c   1.000
_cell.angle_alpha   90.00
_cell.angle_beta   90.00
_cell.angle_gamma   90.00
#
_symmetry.space_group_name_H-M   'P 1'
#
loop_
_entity.id
_entity.type
_entity.pdbx_description
1 polymer ?
#
loop_
_entity_poly.entity_id
_entity_poly.type
_entity_poly.pdbx_seq_one_letter_code
_entity_poly.pdbx_strand_id
1 'polypeptide(L)'
;MNILTQLRNAFSRIKEEHPEIIHRIENLPPRVKTAKKYQEDELNVLQRKGIGIFPLQIRDQLQVENKEVELLDIAQFITSIECGIDEQRLKLSDSFWESYNKIKFYQPKSENSQKSEVALETKAHKNLKVYLKLISPAEEKLIEFMKTLIKDIKKYHTLSDRTLGRLGRKEIKTNSNSAALKEFQEELVITMKQLGEDYLEKANEKVKNQRKEIIIAIENLKNVN
;
A
#
# COMPACT_ATOMS: atom_id res chain seq x y z
N MET A 1 -0.86 -0.93 25.74
CA MET A 1 -1.53 0.30 25.20
C MET A 1 -1.56 0.19 23.68
N ASN A 2 -2.60 0.68 22.99
CA ASN A 2 -2.73 0.55 21.53
C ASN A 2 -1.75 1.51 20.80
N ILE A 3 -0.99 1.01 19.81
CA ILE A 3 -0.01 1.80 19.02
C ILE A 3 -0.63 3.04 18.36
N LEU A 4 -1.88 2.94 17.92
CA LEU A 4 -2.60 4.06 17.30
C LEU A 4 -2.89 5.17 18.32
N THR A 5 -3.15 4.79 19.59
CA THR A 5 -3.32 5.74 20.68
C THR A 5 -1.99 6.40 21.03
N GLN A 6 -0.89 5.64 21.06
CA GLN A 6 0.44 6.20 21.31
C GLN A 6 0.83 7.24 20.26
N LEU A 7 0.63 6.92 18.97
CA LEU A 7 0.89 7.86 17.87
C LEU A 7 0.05 9.13 17.96
N ARG A 8 -1.24 9.01 18.27
CA ARG A 8 -2.12 10.18 18.45
C ARG A 8 -1.65 11.05 19.61
N ASN A 9 -1.30 10.45 20.74
CA ASN A 9 -0.83 11.19 21.90
C ASN A 9 0.52 11.88 21.62
N ALA A 10 1.44 11.19 20.95
CA ALA A 10 2.72 11.78 20.54
C ALA A 10 2.51 12.95 19.58
N PHE A 11 1.65 12.80 18.57
CA PHE A 11 1.32 13.88 17.65
C PHE A 11 0.65 15.08 18.33
N SER A 12 -0.33 14.84 19.21
CA SER A 12 -0.98 15.91 19.98
C SER A 12 0.01 16.66 20.84
N ARG A 13 0.91 15.95 21.53
CA ARG A 13 1.98 16.56 22.34
C ARG A 13 2.92 17.42 21.50
N ILE A 14 3.40 16.92 20.36
CA ILE A 14 4.24 17.70 19.43
C ILE A 14 3.49 18.96 18.95
N LYS A 15 2.20 18.84 18.65
CA LYS A 15 1.38 19.98 18.21
C LYS A 15 1.22 21.05 19.29
N GLU A 16 1.14 20.64 20.57
CA GLU A 16 1.00 21.55 21.72
C GLU A 16 2.35 22.19 22.11
N GLU A 17 3.40 21.38 22.21
CA GLU A 17 4.73 21.81 22.68
C GLU A 17 5.56 22.48 21.58
N HIS A 18 5.39 22.06 20.32
CA HIS A 18 6.22 22.45 19.17
C HIS A 18 5.40 22.68 17.88
N PRO A 19 4.45 23.64 17.87
CA PRO A 19 3.58 23.90 16.72
C PRO A 19 4.33 24.28 15.44
N GLU A 20 5.53 24.87 15.56
CA GLU A 20 6.41 25.21 14.45
C GLU A 20 6.85 23.99 13.64
N ILE A 21 6.94 22.81 14.26
CA ILE A 21 7.26 21.55 13.57
C ILE A 21 6.13 21.18 12.62
N ILE A 22 4.88 21.32 13.06
CA ILE A 22 3.70 21.01 12.24
C ILE A 22 3.69 21.89 10.99
N HIS A 23 3.93 23.19 11.15
CA HIS A 23 4.00 24.11 10.02
C HIS A 23 5.16 23.80 9.06
N ARG A 24 6.30 23.35 9.58
CA ARG A 24 7.42 22.90 8.73
C ARG A 24 7.05 21.65 7.92
N ILE A 25 6.37 20.68 8.54
CA ILE A 25 5.95 19.44 7.88
C ILE A 25 5.03 19.71 6.68
N GLU A 26 4.12 20.69 6.79
CA GLU A 26 3.22 21.08 5.69
C GLU A 26 3.96 21.52 4.42
N ASN A 27 5.17 22.07 4.59
CA ASN A 27 6.01 22.57 3.51
C ASN A 27 7.04 21.54 3.01
N LEU A 28 7.12 20.34 3.61
CA LEU A 28 8.05 19.32 3.18
C LEU A 28 7.62 18.69 1.84
N PRO A 29 8.58 18.34 0.97
CA PRO A 29 8.27 17.56 -0.22
C PRO A 29 7.75 16.18 0.18
N PRO A 30 6.98 15.49 -0.69
CA PRO A 30 6.51 14.13 -0.43
C PRO A 30 7.62 13.11 -0.18
N ARG A 31 8.87 13.43 -0.57
CA ARG A 31 10.03 12.57 -0.38
C ARG A 31 11.08 13.29 0.43
N VAL A 32 11.35 12.77 1.62
CA VAL A 32 12.31 13.36 2.57
C VAL A 32 13.37 12.32 2.89
N LYS A 33 14.62 12.78 3.00
CA LYS A 33 15.78 11.95 3.34
C LYS A 33 16.60 12.65 4.41
N THR A 34 16.87 11.96 5.49
CA THR A 34 17.65 12.50 6.60
C THR A 34 18.49 11.40 7.23
N ALA A 35 19.48 11.80 8.03
CA ALA A 35 20.25 10.91 8.85
C ALA A 35 20.29 11.42 10.30
N LYS A 36 20.42 10.50 11.24
CA LYS A 36 20.56 10.76 12.68
C LYS A 36 21.51 9.75 13.33
N LYS A 37 21.91 10.01 14.58
CA LYS A 37 22.79 9.10 15.33
C LYS A 37 21.98 7.93 15.87
N TYR A 38 22.57 6.75 15.93
CA TYR A 38 21.92 5.58 16.51
C TYR A 38 22.93 4.54 17.01
N GLN A 39 22.41 3.45 17.57
CA GLN A 39 23.21 2.35 18.10
C GLN A 39 23.76 1.44 17.00
N GLU A 40 23.04 1.34 15.88
CA GLU A 40 23.39 0.48 14.74
C GLU A 40 23.15 1.22 13.42
N ASP A 41 23.90 0.82 12.40
CA ASP A 41 23.73 1.31 11.03
C ASP A 41 22.51 0.66 10.38
N GLU A 42 21.49 1.46 10.11
CA GLU A 42 20.26 0.99 9.48
C GLU A 42 19.61 2.06 8.61
N LEU A 43 18.97 1.64 7.53
CA LEU A 43 18.14 2.50 6.69
C LEU A 43 16.68 2.15 6.92
N ASN A 44 15.94 3.10 7.49
CA ASN A 44 14.51 3.00 7.72
C ASN A 44 13.74 3.79 6.66
N VAL A 45 12.78 3.16 5.98
CA VAL A 45 11.97 3.80 4.94
C VAL A 45 10.50 3.57 5.18
N LEU A 46 9.73 4.65 5.30
CA LEU A 46 8.28 4.59 5.26
C LEU A 46 7.80 4.84 3.84
N GLN A 47 7.24 3.81 3.19
CA GLN A 47 6.67 3.93 1.85
C GLN A 47 5.15 3.95 1.92
N ARG A 48 4.53 4.97 1.32
CA ARG A 48 3.08 4.99 1.09
C ARG A 48 2.79 4.58 -0.36
N LYS A 49 2.07 3.47 -0.55
CA LYS A 49 1.50 3.05 -1.85
C LYS A 49 -0.02 2.98 -1.72
N GLY A 50 -0.72 3.88 -2.40
CA GLY A 50 -2.18 4.03 -2.25
C GLY A 50 -2.59 4.38 -0.82
N ILE A 51 -3.42 3.52 -0.21
CA ILE A 51 -3.82 3.63 1.20
C ILE A 51 -2.89 2.89 2.16
N GLY A 52 -2.01 2.02 1.64
CA GLY A 52 -1.08 1.23 2.43
C GLY A 52 0.15 2.03 2.83
N ILE A 53 0.61 1.78 4.06
CA ILE A 53 1.88 2.28 4.61
C ILE A 53 2.75 1.06 4.88
N PHE A 54 3.98 1.09 4.38
CA PHE A 54 4.94 0.00 4.43
C PHE A 54 6.21 0.50 5.10
N PRO A 55 6.40 0.22 6.40
CA PRO A 55 7.65 0.47 7.09
C PRO A 55 8.66 -0.60 6.69
N LEU A 56 9.77 -0.18 6.07
CA LEU A 56 10.81 -1.06 5.55
C LEU A 56 12.14 -0.73 6.23
N GLN A 57 12.97 -1.74 6.44
CA GLN A 57 14.28 -1.58 7.04
C GLN A 57 15.34 -2.38 6.27
N ILE A 58 16.54 -1.82 6.15
CA ILE A 58 17.77 -2.56 5.90
C ILE A 58 18.70 -2.32 7.08
N ARG A 59 19.25 -3.38 7.66
CA ARG A 59 20.37 -3.29 8.61
C ARG A 59 21.67 -3.56 7.87
N ASP A 60 22.74 -2.86 8.26
CA ASP A 60 24.07 -3.20 7.77
C ASP A 60 24.52 -4.51 8.44
N GLN A 61 24.21 -5.64 7.80
CA GLN A 61 24.86 -6.91 8.14
C GLN A 61 26.29 -6.83 7.60
N LEU A 62 27.25 -7.41 8.33
CA LEU A 62 28.70 -7.40 8.07
C LEU A 62 29.14 -7.81 6.64
N GLN A 63 28.22 -8.18 5.75
CA GLN A 63 28.46 -8.40 4.33
C GLN A 63 27.42 -7.69 3.45
N VAL A 64 27.92 -6.81 2.58
CA VAL A 64 27.17 -5.95 1.65
C VAL A 64 26.20 -6.74 0.76
N GLU A 65 26.57 -7.98 0.37
CA GLU A 65 25.77 -8.82 -0.52
C GLU A 65 24.47 -9.35 0.11
N ASN A 66 24.40 -9.44 1.45
CA ASN A 66 23.29 -10.05 2.19
C ASN A 66 22.36 -9.04 2.87
N LYS A 67 22.39 -7.75 2.49
CA LYS A 67 21.47 -6.73 3.03
C LYS A 67 20.00 -7.03 2.66
N GLU A 68 19.29 -7.85 3.43
CA GLU A 68 17.88 -8.13 3.17
C GLU A 68 16.99 -6.95 3.59
N VAL A 69 15.92 -6.72 2.82
CA VAL A 69 14.91 -5.72 3.15
C VAL A 69 13.84 -6.38 4.00
N GLU A 70 13.63 -5.85 5.19
CA GLU A 70 12.65 -6.33 6.16
C GLU A 70 11.40 -5.42 6.15
N LEU A 71 10.23 -6.01 6.28
CA LEU A 71 8.98 -5.29 6.55
C LEU A 71 8.78 -5.26 8.07
N LEU A 72 8.75 -4.06 8.65
CA LEU A 72 8.58 -3.88 10.08
C LEU A 72 7.11 -3.63 10.44
N ASP A 73 6.75 -4.02 11.67
CA ASP A 73 5.55 -3.46 12.29
C ASP A 73 5.75 -1.98 12.60
N ILE A 74 4.64 -1.25 12.77
CA ILE A 74 4.68 0.20 13.02
C ILE A 74 5.40 0.53 14.33
N ALA A 75 5.26 -0.29 15.38
CA ALA A 75 5.86 0.00 16.68
C ALA A 75 7.39 -0.12 16.63
N GLN A 76 7.90 -1.19 16.00
CA GLN A 76 9.31 -1.39 15.70
C GLN A 76 9.87 -0.25 14.86
N PHE A 77 9.17 0.12 13.78
CA PHE A 77 9.61 1.22 12.93
C PHE A 77 9.72 2.55 13.69
N ILE A 78 8.72 2.89 14.51
CA ILE A 78 8.75 4.11 15.33
C ILE A 78 9.92 4.09 16.29
N THR A 79 10.20 2.94 16.93
CA THR A 79 11.33 2.79 17.85
C THR A 79 12.66 3.07 17.16
N SER A 80 12.82 2.60 15.92
CA SER A 80 14.01 2.85 15.11
C SER A 80 14.19 4.32 14.71
N ILE A 81 13.11 5.06 14.46
CA ILE A 81 13.20 6.43 13.91
C ILE A 81 13.05 7.54 14.95
N GLU A 82 12.63 7.23 16.17
CA GLU A 82 12.39 8.22 17.22
C GLU A 82 13.68 9.00 17.54
N CYS A 83 13.53 10.30 17.74
CA CYS A 83 14.62 11.22 17.99
C CYS A 83 14.21 12.30 19.00
N GLY A 84 15.20 12.86 19.69
CA GLY A 84 14.99 14.04 20.53
C GLY A 84 14.77 15.31 19.71
N ILE A 85 14.15 16.33 20.30
CA ILE A 85 13.93 17.62 19.63
C ILE A 85 15.25 18.32 19.25
N ASP A 86 16.27 18.16 20.10
CA ASP A 86 17.61 18.74 19.92
C ASP A 86 18.56 17.83 19.14
N GLU A 87 18.08 16.67 18.65
CA GLU A 87 18.94 15.75 17.91
C GLU A 87 19.35 16.34 16.57
N GLN A 88 20.67 16.51 16.39
CA GLN A 88 21.22 17.11 15.19
C GLN A 88 21.11 16.17 13.99
N ARG A 89 20.66 16.73 12.87
CA ARG A 89 20.68 16.04 11.57
C ARG A 89 22.12 15.78 11.12
N LEU A 90 22.39 14.55 10.71
CA LEU A 90 23.65 14.16 10.08
C LEU A 90 23.59 14.23 8.55
N LYS A 91 24.77 14.14 7.92
CA LYS A 91 24.89 13.88 6.48
C LYS A 91 24.61 12.40 6.22
N LEU A 92 24.09 12.11 5.02
CA LEU A 92 23.90 10.73 4.57
C LEU A 92 25.25 10.06 4.35
N SER A 93 25.34 8.76 4.60
CA SER A 93 26.55 7.98 4.31
C SER A 93 26.73 7.74 2.81
N ASP A 94 27.92 7.29 2.42
CA ASP A 94 28.19 6.90 1.03
C ASP A 94 27.40 5.66 0.60
N SER A 95 27.07 4.75 1.53
CA SER A 95 26.30 3.53 1.26
C SER A 95 24.78 3.76 1.26
N PHE A 96 24.32 4.97 1.63
CA PHE A 96 22.91 5.34 1.67
C PHE A 96 22.21 5.04 0.35
N TRP A 97 22.77 5.49 -0.78
CA TRP A 97 22.10 5.44 -2.07
C TRP A 97 21.94 4.01 -2.60
N GLU A 98 22.90 3.14 -2.30
CA GLU A 98 22.83 1.72 -2.61
C GLU A 98 21.66 1.06 -1.86
N SER A 99 21.63 1.22 -0.53
CA SER A 99 20.57 0.69 0.33
C SER A 99 19.20 1.28 -0.03
N TYR A 100 19.14 2.58 -0.30
CA TYR A 100 17.91 3.28 -0.69
C TYR A 100 17.37 2.76 -2.02
N ASN A 101 18.23 2.51 -3.01
CA ASN A 101 17.80 1.94 -4.28
C ASN A 101 17.27 0.51 -4.09
N LYS A 102 17.91 -0.30 -3.25
CA LYS A 102 17.44 -1.66 -2.92
C LYS A 102 16.04 -1.63 -2.29
N ILE A 103 15.79 -0.78 -1.30
CA ILE A 103 14.46 -0.62 -0.67
C ILE A 103 13.44 -0.03 -1.63
N LYS A 104 13.81 0.98 -2.43
CA LYS A 104 12.88 1.68 -3.33
C LYS A 104 12.19 0.72 -4.31
N PHE A 105 12.92 -0.29 -4.79
CA PHE A 105 12.40 -1.31 -5.69
C PHE A 105 11.88 -2.56 -4.98
N TYR A 106 11.96 -2.60 -3.64
CA TYR A 106 11.43 -3.70 -2.86
C TYR A 106 9.91 -3.76 -2.99
N GLN A 107 9.43 -4.95 -3.30
CA GLN A 107 8.02 -5.30 -3.24
C GLN A 107 7.90 -6.32 -2.11
N PRO A 108 7.25 -5.98 -0.98
CA PRO A 108 7.07 -6.92 0.11
C PRO A 108 6.37 -8.17 -0.45
N LYS A 109 7.06 -9.31 -0.40
CA LYS A 109 6.47 -10.61 -0.65
C LYS A 109 5.64 -10.93 0.59
N SER A 110 4.35 -10.61 0.58
CA SER A 110 3.47 -11.06 1.66
C SER A 110 3.19 -12.54 1.46
N GLU A 111 3.96 -13.41 2.12
CA GLU A 111 3.85 -14.85 1.86
C GLU A 111 2.48 -15.46 2.23
N ASN A 112 1.67 -14.75 3.03
CA ASN A 112 0.37 -15.24 3.49
C ASN A 112 -0.85 -14.37 3.13
N SER A 113 -0.72 -13.05 2.92
CA SER A 113 -1.87 -12.22 2.48
C SER A 113 -1.91 -12.03 0.96
N GLN A 114 -0.76 -11.99 0.25
CA GLN A 114 -0.79 -11.95 -1.22
C GLN A 114 -1.31 -13.25 -1.80
N LYS A 115 -1.07 -14.43 -1.19
CA LYS A 115 -1.63 -15.67 -1.74
C LYS A 115 -3.16 -15.65 -1.75
N SER A 116 -3.81 -15.10 -0.73
CA SER A 116 -5.28 -15.01 -0.69
C SER A 116 -5.80 -13.87 -1.56
N GLU A 117 -5.17 -12.68 -1.50
CA GLU A 117 -5.57 -11.49 -2.26
C GLU A 117 -5.32 -11.68 -3.77
N VAL A 118 -4.11 -12.09 -4.18
CA VAL A 118 -3.78 -12.43 -5.58
C VAL A 118 -4.63 -13.59 -6.08
N ALA A 119 -4.95 -14.57 -5.22
CA ALA A 119 -5.88 -15.62 -5.61
C ALA A 119 -7.31 -15.09 -5.82
N LEU A 120 -7.79 -14.17 -4.99
CA LEU A 120 -9.12 -13.56 -5.15
C LEU A 120 -9.18 -12.65 -6.38
N GLU A 121 -8.16 -11.82 -6.62
CA GLU A 121 -8.03 -11.01 -7.83
C GLU A 121 -8.03 -11.86 -9.10
N THR A 122 -7.19 -12.91 -9.12
CA THR A 122 -7.09 -13.82 -10.26
C THR A 122 -8.42 -14.52 -10.53
N LYS A 123 -9.10 -14.98 -9.46
CA LYS A 123 -10.41 -15.64 -9.57
C LYS A 123 -11.50 -14.67 -10.03
N ALA A 124 -11.58 -13.47 -9.44
CA ALA A 124 -12.55 -12.46 -9.82
C ALA A 124 -12.35 -12.03 -11.29
N HIS A 125 -11.12 -11.77 -11.70
CA HIS A 125 -10.78 -11.44 -13.08
C HIS A 125 -11.14 -12.58 -14.06
N LYS A 126 -10.88 -13.84 -13.69
CA LYS A 126 -11.29 -15.00 -14.50
C LYS A 126 -12.81 -15.07 -14.63
N ASN A 127 -13.55 -14.96 -13.53
CA ASN A 127 -15.02 -15.02 -13.52
C ASN A 127 -15.62 -13.92 -14.39
N LEU A 128 -15.16 -12.67 -14.24
CA LEU A 128 -15.59 -11.53 -15.06
C LEU A 128 -15.38 -11.80 -16.55
N LYS A 129 -14.22 -12.36 -16.92
CA LYS A 129 -13.92 -12.72 -18.32
C LYS A 129 -14.78 -13.85 -18.87
N VAL A 130 -15.09 -14.85 -18.05
CA VAL A 130 -15.97 -15.95 -18.45
C VAL A 130 -17.39 -15.42 -18.63
N TYR A 131 -17.90 -14.68 -17.65
CA TYR A 131 -19.26 -14.16 -17.68
C TYR A 131 -19.48 -13.13 -18.80
N LEU A 132 -18.48 -12.32 -19.14
CA LEU A 132 -18.51 -11.43 -20.32
C LEU A 132 -18.79 -12.15 -21.64
N LYS A 133 -18.47 -13.45 -21.74
CA LYS A 133 -18.76 -14.26 -22.93
C LYS A 133 -20.18 -14.83 -22.93
N LEU A 134 -20.84 -14.86 -21.78
CA LEU A 134 -22.14 -15.50 -21.56
C LEU A 134 -23.28 -14.49 -21.45
N ILE A 135 -22.96 -13.27 -21.01
CA ILE A 135 -23.94 -12.20 -20.80
C ILE A 135 -24.59 -11.79 -22.13
N SER A 136 -25.88 -11.46 -22.08
CA SER A 136 -26.62 -10.92 -23.22
C SER A 136 -26.01 -9.59 -23.68
N PRO A 137 -25.85 -9.35 -24.99
CA PRO A 137 -25.45 -8.05 -25.52
C PRO A 137 -26.36 -6.89 -25.13
N ALA A 138 -27.62 -7.18 -24.76
CA ALA A 138 -28.58 -6.16 -24.30
C ALA A 138 -28.21 -5.53 -22.94
N GLU A 139 -27.32 -6.16 -22.17
CA GLU A 139 -26.89 -5.69 -20.84
C GLU A 139 -25.69 -4.74 -20.92
N GLU A 140 -25.75 -3.74 -21.81
CA GLU A 140 -24.63 -2.84 -22.15
C GLU A 140 -23.99 -2.17 -20.91
N LYS A 141 -24.81 -1.69 -19.98
CA LYS A 141 -24.34 -1.04 -18.74
C LYS A 141 -23.50 -2.00 -17.89
N LEU A 142 -23.96 -3.25 -17.75
CA LEU A 142 -23.26 -4.26 -16.96
C LEU A 142 -21.96 -4.71 -17.64
N ILE A 143 -21.97 -4.78 -18.98
CA ILE A 143 -20.78 -5.07 -19.79
C ILE A 143 -19.71 -4.00 -19.57
N GLU A 144 -20.07 -2.71 -19.63
CA GLU A 144 -19.11 -1.63 -19.47
C GLU A 144 -18.57 -1.53 -18.04
N PHE A 145 -19.45 -1.79 -17.06
CA PHE A 145 -19.04 -1.91 -15.66
C PHE A 145 -18.04 -3.07 -15.45
N MET A 146 -18.28 -4.24 -16.04
CA MET A 146 -17.35 -5.36 -15.94
C MET A 146 -15.99 -5.07 -16.58
N LYS A 147 -15.95 -4.40 -17.74
CA LYS A 147 -14.68 -3.97 -18.36
C LYS A 147 -13.93 -3.02 -17.44
N THR A 148 -14.64 -2.14 -16.75
CA THR A 148 -14.08 -1.22 -15.75
C THR A 148 -13.46 -1.98 -14.59
N LEU A 149 -14.17 -2.97 -14.02
CA LEU A 149 -13.64 -3.84 -12.96
C LEU A 149 -12.40 -4.62 -13.42
N ILE A 150 -12.41 -5.16 -14.65
CA ILE A 150 -11.25 -5.87 -15.22
C ILE A 150 -10.04 -4.93 -15.33
N LYS A 151 -10.25 -3.69 -15.78
CA LYS A 151 -9.18 -2.70 -15.88
C LYS A 151 -8.64 -2.34 -14.50
N ASP A 152 -9.53 -2.18 -13.51
CA ASP A 152 -9.14 -1.91 -12.13
C ASP A 152 -8.30 -3.04 -11.53
N ILE A 153 -8.79 -4.29 -11.59
CA ILE A 153 -8.06 -5.47 -11.08
C ILE A 153 -6.68 -5.61 -11.74
N LYS A 154 -6.54 -5.26 -13.02
CA LYS A 154 -5.27 -5.39 -13.75
C LYS A 154 -4.28 -4.26 -13.51
N LYS A 155 -4.76 -3.04 -13.28
CA LYS A 155 -3.94 -1.82 -13.40
C LYS A 155 -3.90 -1.00 -12.13
N TYR A 156 -4.97 -1.00 -11.35
CA TYR A 156 -5.19 -0.02 -10.28
C TYR A 156 -5.37 -0.68 -8.91
N HIS A 157 -5.79 -1.95 -8.85
CA HIS A 157 -5.91 -2.74 -7.62
C HIS A 157 -6.68 -2.00 -6.51
N THR A 158 -7.84 -1.40 -6.84
CA THR A 158 -8.58 -0.55 -5.88
C THR A 158 -9.77 -1.25 -5.22
N LEU A 159 -10.14 -2.44 -5.69
CA LEU A 159 -11.22 -3.24 -5.10
C LEU A 159 -10.81 -3.83 -3.75
N SER A 160 -11.73 -3.77 -2.78
CA SER A 160 -11.54 -4.43 -1.48
C SER A 160 -11.58 -5.95 -1.59
N ASP A 161 -10.93 -6.65 -0.67
CA ASP A 161 -11.03 -8.12 -0.50
C ASP A 161 -12.47 -8.61 -0.41
N ARG A 162 -13.37 -7.82 0.20
CA ARG A 162 -14.79 -8.13 0.27
C ARG A 162 -15.40 -8.16 -1.14
N THR A 163 -15.11 -7.16 -1.96
CA THR A 163 -15.59 -7.07 -3.35
C THR A 163 -14.99 -8.16 -4.22
N LEU A 164 -13.66 -8.36 -4.15
CA LEU A 164 -12.97 -9.44 -4.85
C LEU A 164 -13.49 -10.81 -4.42
N GLY A 165 -13.78 -10.98 -3.13
CA GLY A 165 -14.38 -12.18 -2.57
C GLY A 165 -15.74 -12.51 -3.15
N ARG A 166 -16.64 -11.53 -3.27
CA ARG A 166 -17.97 -11.69 -3.88
C ARG A 166 -17.87 -12.11 -5.34
N LEU A 167 -16.92 -11.54 -6.07
CA LEU A 167 -16.73 -11.81 -7.50
C LEU A 167 -15.86 -13.03 -7.80
N GLY A 168 -15.08 -13.52 -6.82
CA GLY A 168 -14.03 -14.53 -7.07
C GLY A 168 -14.18 -15.85 -6.30
N ARG A 169 -14.93 -15.91 -5.18
CA ARG A 169 -14.98 -17.15 -4.38
C ARG A 169 -15.76 -18.28 -5.04
N LYS A 170 -16.88 -17.94 -5.71
CA LYS A 170 -17.68 -18.90 -6.48
C LYS A 170 -17.17 -18.93 -7.92
N GLU A 171 -16.63 -20.07 -8.36
CA GLU A 171 -16.08 -20.19 -9.71
C GLU A 171 -17.20 -20.19 -10.76
N ILE A 172 -17.04 -19.37 -11.81
CA ILE A 172 -17.93 -19.33 -12.97
C ILE A 172 -17.21 -20.00 -14.15
N LYS A 173 -17.90 -20.96 -14.77
CA LYS A 173 -17.47 -21.68 -15.96
C LYS A 173 -18.48 -21.45 -17.08
N THR A 174 -18.07 -21.72 -18.32
CA THR A 174 -18.94 -21.61 -19.50
C THR A 174 -20.14 -22.57 -19.45
N ASN A 175 -20.03 -23.66 -18.70
CA ASN A 175 -21.08 -24.65 -18.49
C ASN A 175 -21.75 -24.55 -17.10
N SER A 176 -21.57 -23.44 -16.38
CA SER A 176 -22.26 -23.20 -15.11
C SER A 176 -23.78 -23.18 -15.32
N ASN A 177 -24.54 -23.69 -14.35
CA ASN A 177 -26.00 -23.71 -14.43
C ASN A 177 -26.60 -22.30 -14.34
N SER A 178 -27.87 -22.17 -14.76
CA SER A 178 -28.58 -20.89 -14.80
C SER A 178 -28.68 -20.22 -13.43
N ALA A 179 -28.80 -20.99 -12.35
CA ALA A 179 -28.85 -20.46 -10.99
C ALA A 179 -27.53 -19.78 -10.57
N ALA A 180 -26.38 -20.39 -10.86
CA ALA A 180 -25.07 -19.83 -10.54
C ALA A 180 -24.76 -18.58 -11.38
N LEU A 181 -25.18 -18.56 -12.65
CA LEU A 181 -25.04 -17.38 -13.51
C LEU A 181 -25.91 -16.22 -13.01
N LYS A 182 -27.13 -16.50 -12.57
CA LYS A 182 -28.03 -15.51 -11.99
C LYS A 182 -27.48 -14.93 -10.69
N GLU A 183 -26.97 -15.79 -9.81
CA GLU A 183 -26.34 -15.35 -8.56
C GLU A 183 -25.13 -14.43 -8.83
N PHE A 184 -24.27 -14.79 -9.79
CA PHE A 184 -23.15 -13.94 -10.17
C PHE A 184 -23.59 -12.58 -10.75
N GLN A 185 -24.66 -12.57 -11.54
CA GLN A 185 -25.26 -11.34 -12.05
C GLN A 185 -25.79 -10.45 -10.92
N GLU A 186 -26.46 -11.04 -9.93
CA GLU A 186 -26.95 -10.32 -8.75
C GLU A 186 -25.79 -9.69 -7.97
N GLU A 187 -24.70 -10.44 -7.77
CA GLU A 187 -23.48 -9.93 -7.14
C GLU A 187 -22.87 -8.75 -7.91
N LEU A 188 -22.84 -8.81 -9.25
CA LEU A 188 -22.40 -7.70 -10.10
C LEU A 188 -23.30 -6.47 -9.97
N VAL A 189 -24.62 -6.65 -9.99
CA VAL A 189 -25.58 -5.55 -9.86
C VAL A 189 -25.46 -4.88 -8.49
N ILE A 190 -25.31 -5.66 -7.41
CA ILE A 190 -25.11 -5.10 -6.08
C ILE A 190 -23.77 -4.37 -6.02
N THR A 191 -22.70 -4.92 -6.61
CA THR A 191 -21.38 -4.28 -6.65
C THR A 191 -21.44 -2.95 -7.42
N MET A 192 -22.15 -2.91 -8.54
CA MET A 192 -22.37 -1.70 -9.33
C MET A 192 -23.10 -0.62 -8.53
N LYS A 193 -24.18 -1.00 -7.81
CA LYS A 193 -24.92 -0.09 -6.94
C LYS A 193 -24.07 0.45 -5.78
N GLN A 194 -23.22 -0.39 -5.18
CA GLN A 194 -22.36 0.00 -4.07
C GLN A 194 -21.23 0.94 -4.47
N LEU A 195 -20.67 0.74 -5.66
CA LEU A 195 -19.57 1.57 -6.16
C LEU A 195 -20.08 2.87 -6.80
N GLY A 196 -21.34 2.89 -7.26
CA GLY A 196 -21.99 4.03 -7.91
C GLY A 196 -21.61 4.14 -9.39
N GLU A 197 -22.43 4.86 -10.17
CA GLU A 197 -22.19 5.07 -11.61
C GLU A 197 -20.88 5.83 -11.87
N ASP A 198 -20.49 6.73 -10.95
CA ASP A 198 -19.23 7.50 -11.03
C ASP A 198 -17.99 6.72 -10.58
N TYR A 199 -18.09 5.39 -10.39
CA TYR A 199 -16.95 4.58 -9.95
C TYR A 199 -15.72 4.76 -10.85
N LEU A 200 -15.95 4.91 -12.17
CA LEU A 200 -14.88 5.11 -13.15
C LEU A 200 -14.14 6.44 -12.92
N GLU A 201 -14.84 7.50 -12.53
CA GLU A 201 -14.23 8.79 -12.21
C GLU A 201 -13.50 8.74 -10.87
N LYS A 202 -14.15 8.18 -9.84
CA LYS A 202 -13.57 8.03 -8.49
C LYS A 202 -12.32 7.14 -8.49
N ALA A 203 -12.32 6.05 -9.25
CA ALA A 203 -11.15 5.18 -9.40
C ALA A 203 -10.01 5.92 -10.12
N ASN A 204 -10.30 6.65 -11.20
CA ASN A 204 -9.31 7.45 -11.91
C ASN A 204 -8.77 8.63 -11.09
N GLU A 205 -9.59 9.27 -10.24
CA GLU A 205 -9.16 10.32 -9.31
C GLU A 205 -8.27 9.77 -8.19
N LYS A 206 -8.64 8.63 -7.59
CA LYS A 206 -7.80 7.91 -6.62
C LYS A 206 -6.43 7.58 -7.23
N VAL A 207 -6.39 7.19 -8.49
CA VAL A 207 -5.15 6.86 -9.23
C VAL A 207 -4.37 8.12 -9.66
N LYS A 208 -5.03 9.20 -10.07
CA LYS A 208 -4.36 10.49 -10.38
C LYS A 208 -3.62 11.04 -9.15
N ASN A 209 -4.21 10.88 -7.96
CA ASN A 209 -3.60 11.30 -6.69
C ASN A 209 -2.57 10.30 -6.11
N GLN A 210 -2.46 9.08 -6.64
CA GLN A 210 -1.41 8.12 -6.25
C GLN A 210 0.00 8.54 -6.71
N ARG A 211 0.15 9.62 -7.48
CA ARG A 211 1.47 10.12 -7.93
C ARG A 211 2.36 10.68 -6.82
N LYS A 212 1.86 10.90 -5.61
CA LYS A 212 2.68 11.27 -4.45
C LYS A 212 2.90 10.05 -3.57
N GLU A 213 3.75 9.14 -4.03
CA GLU A 213 4.38 8.17 -3.14
C GLU A 213 5.13 8.97 -2.07
N ILE A 214 4.62 8.95 -0.84
CA ILE A 214 5.36 9.50 0.29
C ILE A 214 6.45 8.49 0.62
N ILE A 215 7.70 8.95 0.57
CA ILE A 215 8.86 8.15 0.94
C ILE A 215 9.64 8.97 1.96
N ILE A 216 9.57 8.56 3.21
CA ILE A 216 10.40 9.11 4.28
C ILE A 216 11.54 8.12 4.50
N ALA A 217 12.78 8.53 4.25
CA ALA A 217 13.96 7.71 4.50
C ALA A 217 14.81 8.35 5.60
N ILE A 218 15.11 7.55 6.62
CA ILE A 218 15.86 7.95 7.80
C ILE A 218 17.01 6.95 7.94
N GLU A 219 18.22 7.44 7.73
CA GLU A 219 19.44 6.68 7.95
C GLU A 219 19.90 6.87 9.40
N ASN A 220 19.99 5.77 10.12
CA ASN A 220 20.59 5.70 11.43
C ASN A 220 22.05 5.34 11.23
N LEU A 221 22.92 6.18 11.77
CA LEU A 221 24.37 6.00 11.70
C LEU A 221 24.91 5.63 13.07
N LYS A 222 25.63 4.52 13.13
CA LYS A 222 26.29 4.07 14.34
C LYS A 222 27.29 5.12 14.80
N ASN A 223 27.24 5.49 16.09
CA ASN A 223 28.31 6.29 16.66
C ASN A 223 29.61 5.48 16.64
N VAL A 224 30.52 5.83 15.74
CA VAL A 224 31.92 5.46 15.88
C VAL A 224 32.51 6.45 16.88
N ASN A 225 32.67 6.02 18.13
CA ASN A 225 33.54 6.70 19.08
C ASN A 225 35.00 6.49 18.67
#